data_AF-A0A1I4UBN2-F1
#
_entry.id   AF-A0A1I4UBN2-F1
#
_cell.length_a   1.000
_cell.length_b   1.000
_cell.length_c   1.000
_cell.angle_alpha   90.00
_cell.angle_beta   90.00
_cell.angle_gamma   90.00
#
_symmetry.space_group_name_H-M   'P 1'
#
loop_
_entity.id
_entity.type
_entity.pdbx_description
1 polymer ?
#
loop_
_entity_poly.entity_id
_entity_poly.type
_entity_poly.pdbx_seq_one_letter_code
_entity_poly.pdbx_strand_id
1 'polypeptide(L)' 'MGEDFDLDFDKIGEEDYQLADEMALRKFRKNVGNPSRRRQELEMLLKEELGKPEEIRDAQKIAWLEEELKTFEHRDS' A
#
# COMPACT_ATOMS: atom_id res chain seq x y z
N MET A 1 4.40 -27.13 46.14
CA MET A 1 4.97 -25.97 45.43
C MET A 1 3.93 -25.60 44.39
N GLY A 2 3.06 -24.63 44.72
CA GLY A 2 2.15 -24.04 43.74
C GLY A 2 2.90 -22.89 43.08
N GLU A 3 3.01 -22.94 41.75
CA GLU A 3 3.43 -21.77 40.99
C GLU A 3 2.20 -20.89 40.80
N ASP A 4 2.08 -19.88 41.65
CA ASP A 4 1.14 -18.79 41.47
C ASP A 4 1.65 -17.95 40.29
N PHE A 5 1.17 -18.29 39.09
CA PHE A 5 1.25 -17.40 37.93
C PHE A 5 0.17 -16.32 38.10
N ASP A 6 0.45 -15.35 38.96
CA ASP A 6 -0.26 -14.08 38.97
C ASP A 6 0.10 -13.33 37.68
N LEU A 7 -0.62 -13.65 36.60
CA LEU A 7 -0.69 -12.80 35.44
C LEU A 7 -1.48 -11.56 35.85
N ASP A 8 -0.77 -10.52 36.30
CA ASP A 8 -1.31 -9.19 36.57
C ASP A 8 -2.02 -8.66 35.30
N PHE A 9 -3.30 -9.00 35.13
CA PHE A 9 -4.16 -8.54 34.05
C PHE A 9 -4.35 -7.02 34.10
N ASP A 10 -4.13 -6.41 35.27
CA ASP A 10 -4.13 -4.96 35.49
C ASP A 10 -2.87 -4.25 34.95
N LYS A 11 -1.89 -5.02 34.45
CA LYS A 11 -0.59 -4.51 33.95
C LYS A 11 -0.43 -4.62 32.44
N ILE A 12 -1.50 -4.97 31.71
CA ILE A 12 -1.60 -4.62 30.28
C ILE A 12 -1.95 -3.14 30.26
N GLY A 13 -0.92 -2.34 30.56
CA GLY A 13 -1.04 -0.91 30.75
C GLY A 13 -1.52 -0.24 29.47
N GLU A 14 -2.07 0.96 29.64
CA GLU A 14 -2.46 1.90 28.58
C GLU A 14 -1.45 1.96 27.41
N GLU A 15 -0.17 1.69 27.67
CA GLU A 15 0.94 1.56 26.73
C GLU A 15 0.79 0.42 25.70
N ASP A 16 0.31 -0.76 26.10
CA ASP A 16 0.07 -1.89 25.18
C ASP A 16 -1.12 -1.60 24.25
N TYR A 17 -2.11 -0.86 24.74
CA TYR A 17 -3.24 -0.37 23.93
C TYR A 17 -2.79 0.69 22.92
N GLN A 18 -1.95 1.65 23.33
CA GLN A 18 -1.38 2.65 22.43
C GLN A 18 -0.51 2.01 21.35
N LEU A 19 0.31 1.02 21.72
CA LEU A 19 1.13 0.28 20.76
C LEU A 19 0.27 -0.50 19.75
N ALA A 20 -0.82 -1.12 20.22
CA ALA A 20 -1.77 -1.81 19.35
C ALA A 20 -2.50 -0.84 18.41
N ASP A 21 -2.90 0.34 18.89
CA ASP A 21 -3.58 1.36 18.09
C ASP A 21 -2.63 1.99 17.06
N GLU A 22 -1.38 2.28 17.42
CA GLU A 22 -0.35 2.74 16.48
C GLU A 22 -0.06 1.69 15.40
N MET A 23 0.04 0.41 15.77
CA MET A 23 0.21 -0.68 14.80
C MET A 23 -1.02 -0.83 13.90
N ALA A 24 -2.23 -0.70 14.44
CA ALA A 24 -3.48 -0.74 13.68
C ALA A 24 -3.57 0.44 12.70
N LEU A 25 -3.26 1.65 13.13
CA LEU A 25 -3.21 2.86 12.31
C LEU A 25 -2.14 2.77 11.21
N ARG A 26 -0.97 2.19 11.51
CA ARG A 26 0.09 1.97 10.51
C ARG A 26 -0.32 0.95 9.45
N LYS A 27 -1.01 -0.12 9.83
CA LYS A 27 -1.59 -1.11 8.90
C LYS A 27 -2.75 -0.53 8.09
N PHE A 28 -3.61 0.28 8.72
CA PHE A 28 -4.71 0.96 8.05
C PHE A 28 -4.20 1.96 7.01
N ARG A 29 -3.23 2.83 7.35
CA ARG A 29 -2.60 3.75 6.38
C ARG A 29 -1.94 3.02 5.21
N LYS A 30 -1.31 1.86 5.46
CA LYS A 30 -0.73 1.01 4.40
C LYS A 30 -1.79 0.40 3.47
N ASN A 31 -3.00 0.14 3.97
CA ASN A 31 -4.11 -0.42 3.19
C ASN A 31 -5.02 0.64 2.54
N VAL A 32 -5.09 1.85 3.11
CA VAL A 32 -5.93 2.96 2.63
C VAL A 32 -5.15 3.84 1.65
N GLY A 33 -3.83 3.94 1.80
CA GLY A 33 -2.93 4.47 0.78
C GLY A 33 -2.61 3.45 -0.32
N ASN A 34 -3.51 2.51 -0.61
CA ASN A 34 -3.31 1.52 -1.66
C ASN A 34 -3.84 2.11 -2.97
N PRO A 35 -2.98 2.70 -3.83
CA PRO A 35 -3.41 3.06 -5.17
C PRO A 35 -4.08 1.82 -5.76
N SER A 36 -5.31 1.98 -6.28
CA SER A 36 -6.12 0.89 -6.82
C SER A 36 -5.22 -0.13 -7.49
N ARG A 37 -5.35 -1.44 -7.20
CA ARG A 37 -4.50 -2.51 -7.77
C ARG A 37 -4.25 -2.31 -9.28
N ARG A 38 -5.28 -1.81 -9.97
CA ARG A 38 -5.27 -1.36 -11.36
C ARG A 38 -4.23 -0.27 -11.68
N ARG A 39 -4.11 0.78 -10.87
CA ARG A 39 -3.09 1.83 -11.01
C ARG A 39 -1.68 1.26 -10.88
N GLN A 40 -1.43 0.39 -9.89
CA GLN A 40 -0.12 -0.25 -9.73
C GLN A 40 0.24 -1.14 -10.92
N GLU A 41 -0.75 -1.87 -11.46
CA GLU A 41 -0.60 -2.66 -12.68
C GLU A 41 -0.25 -1.76 -13.89
N LEU A 42 -0.94 -0.62 -14.05
CA LEU A 42 -0.68 0.35 -15.13
C LEU A 42 0.71 1.00 -14.99
N GLU A 43 1.13 1.40 -13.79
CA GLU A 43 2.47 1.96 -13.52
C GLU A 43 3.57 0.94 -13.84
N MET A 44 3.35 -0.34 -13.50
CA MET A 44 4.29 -1.42 -13.79
C MET A 44 4.43 -1.65 -15.29
N LEU A 45 3.29 -1.69 -16.02
CA LEU A 45 3.28 -1.84 -17.48
C LEU A 45 3.97 -0.68 -18.19
N LEU A 46 3.78 0.56 -17.71
CA LEU A 46 4.45 1.73 -18.26
C LEU A 46 5.97 1.65 -18.05
N LYS A 47 6.40 1.24 -16.86
CA LYS A 47 7.82 1.04 -16.55
C LYS A 47 8.45 -0.06 -17.40
N GLU A 48 7.74 -1.16 -17.63
CA GLU A 48 8.19 -2.24 -18.51
C GLU A 48 8.36 -1.74 -19.95
N GLU A 49 7.39 -0.99 -20.48
CA GLU A 49 7.43 -0.46 -21.84
C GLU A 49 8.58 0.55 -22.03
N LEU A 50 8.78 1.46 -21.07
CA LEU A 50 9.90 2.41 -21.08
C LEU A 50 11.26 1.73 -20.88
N GLY A 51 11.29 0.56 -20.23
CA GLY A 51 12.50 -0.26 -20.06
C GLY A 51 12.99 -0.92 -21.35
N LYS A 52 12.14 -0.98 -22.39
CA LYS A 52 12.52 -1.50 -23.70
C LYS A 52 13.41 -0.52 -24.47
N PRO A 53 14.28 -1.01 -25.38
CA PRO A 53 14.97 -0.18 -26.36
C PRO A 53 14.02 0.70 -27.16
N GLU A 54 14.42 1.95 -27.44
CA GLU A 54 13.57 2.96 -28.09
C GLU A 54 12.99 2.50 -29.43
N GLU A 55 13.74 1.68 -30.16
CA GLU A 55 13.35 1.09 -31.46
C GLU A 55 12.14 0.16 -31.40
N ILE A 56 11.86 -0.42 -30.22
CA ILE A 56 10.76 -1.37 -30.01
C ILE A 56 9.71 -0.86 -29.02
N ARG A 57 9.87 0.38 -28.54
CA ARG A 57 8.87 1.00 -27.66
C ARG A 57 7.60 1.26 -28.45
N ASP A 58 6.48 0.83 -27.91
CA ASP A 58 5.19 1.17 -28.47
C ASP A 58 4.72 2.51 -27.92
N ALA A 59 4.88 3.56 -28.73
CA ALA A 59 4.45 4.92 -28.38
C ALA A 59 2.93 5.04 -28.16
N GLN A 60 2.12 4.23 -28.87
CA GLN A 60 0.67 4.23 -28.68
C GLN A 60 0.30 3.60 -27.33
N LYS A 61 0.98 2.50 -26.97
CA LYS A 61 0.79 1.85 -25.67
C LYS A 61 1.20 2.75 -24.50
N ILE A 62 2.32 3.47 -24.63
CA ILE A 62 2.77 4.45 -23.62
C ILE A 62 1.71 5.54 -23.43
N ALA A 63 1.25 6.16 -24.53
CA ALA A 63 0.23 7.21 -24.46
C ALA A 63 -1.08 6.72 -23.81
N TRP A 64 -1.52 5.50 -24.13
CA TRP A 64 -2.70 4.90 -23.50
C TRP A 64 -2.51 4.66 -22.00
N LEU A 65 -1.35 4.13 -21.59
CA LEU A 65 -1.04 3.89 -20.18
C LEU A 65 -0.99 5.19 -19.37
N GLU A 66 -0.42 6.26 -19.92
CA GLU A 66 -0.39 7.58 -19.28
C GLU A 66 -1.79 8.19 -19.13
N GLU A 67 -2.65 8.07 -20.15
CA GLU A 67 -4.04 8.56 -20.11
C GLU A 67 -4.89 7.80 -19.08
N GLU A 68 -4.75 6.46 -19.04
CA GLU A 68 -5.43 5.63 -18.05
C GLU A 68 -5.00 5.97 -16.63
N LEU A 69 -3.69 6.13 -16.39
CA LEU A 69 -3.17 6.53 -15.07
C LEU A 69 -3.71 7.88 -14.63
N LYS A 70 -3.76 8.86 -15.54
CA LYS A 70 -4.33 10.19 -15.27
C LYS A 70 -5.82 10.14 -14.94
N THR A 71 -6.57 9.23 -15.58
CA THR A 71 -7.99 9.01 -15.30
C THR A 71 -8.21 8.46 -13.88
N PHE A 72 -7.31 7.61 -13.40
CA PHE A 72 -7.33 7.14 -12.00
C PHE A 72 -7.00 8.27 -11.03
N GLU A 73 -6.00 9.10 -11.31
CA GLU A 73 -5.69 10.26 -10.47
C GLU A 73 -6.84 11.26 -10.36
N HIS A 74 -7.63 11.45 -11.43
CA HIS A 74 -8.79 12.34 -11.39
C HIS A 74 -10.02 11.73 -10.68
N ARG A 75 -10.14 10.40 -10.64
CA ARG A 75 -11.25 9.71 -9.95
C ARG A 75 -11.04 9.58 -8.44
N ASP A 76 -9.80 9.55 -7.99
CA ASP A 76 -9.43 9.44 -6.58
C ASP A 76 -9.30 10.82 -5.88
N SER A 77 -9.55 11.93 -6.59
CA SER A 77 -9.38 13.32 -6.10
C SER A 77 -10.67 14.03 -5.70
#